data_AF-A0A553N986-F1
#
_entry.id   AF-A0A553N986-F1
#
_cell.length_a   1.000
_cell.length_b   1.000
_cell.length_c   1.000
_cell.angle_alpha   90.00
_cell.angle_beta   90.00
_cell.angle_gamma   90.00
#
_symmetry.space_group_name_H-M   'P 1'
#
loop_
_entity.id
_entity.type
_entity.pdbx_description
1 polymer ?
#
loop_
_entity_poly.entity_id
_entity_poly.type
_entity_poly.pdbx_seq_one_letter_code
_entity_poly.pdbx_strand_id
1 'polypeptide(L)'
;MAELPAIGRHCEKTDCHQLDFLPVKCAHCALQFCRDHAFMEAHACVQAPLNRPSPYEAPACGPSAPLYPCSLVDCTNQELVPIQCPDCQLQICLKHRHATDHGCSKYQAPQATMVQTQALVQGILQNKASTLTGPTRSPRNLKAQKLAAKVQLMKLKMKSQGVKSVPVEDRLHFKVIWPLAKSQPPVGVFVSQQWSLGRVIDAVAEVGGVDNQNNVDKAPKLRLFRFQDGTNLSSLLELAQPVGELLAQEHVFNGDTVILERKTGSDMDVECIDPKAYLAHK
;
A
#
# COMPACT_ATOMS: atom_id res chain seq x y z
N MET A 1 -11.36 4.93 -25.53
CA MET A 1 -10.81 3.58 -25.75
C MET A 1 -9.78 3.73 -26.85
N ALA A 2 -8.50 3.46 -26.57
CA ALA A 2 -7.44 3.60 -27.56
C ALA A 2 -7.42 2.34 -28.42
N GLU A 3 -7.93 2.46 -29.65
CA GLU A 3 -7.82 1.42 -30.67
C GLU A 3 -6.34 1.32 -31.07
N LEU A 4 -5.69 0.19 -30.80
CA LEU A 4 -4.35 -0.15 -31.29
C LEU A 4 -4.52 -1.13 -32.47
N PRO A 5 -4.84 -0.67 -33.68
CA PRO A 5 -5.24 -1.52 -34.81
C PRO A 5 -4.12 -2.41 -35.39
N ALA A 6 -2.93 -2.42 -34.79
CA ALA A 6 -1.74 -3.11 -35.30
C ALA A 6 -1.25 -4.28 -34.43
N ILE A 7 -1.94 -4.60 -33.33
CA ILE A 7 -1.54 -5.66 -32.39
C ILE A 7 -2.60 -6.76 -32.37
N GLY A 8 -2.20 -8.00 -32.61
CA GLY A 8 -3.08 -9.17 -32.70
C GLY A 8 -3.29 -9.68 -34.13
N ARG A 9 -3.93 -10.85 -34.26
CA ARG A 9 -4.28 -11.50 -35.52
C ARG A 9 -5.71 -11.99 -35.48
N HIS A 10 -6.41 -11.85 -36.59
CA HIS A 10 -7.78 -12.35 -36.73
C HIS A 10 -7.77 -13.86 -36.89
N CYS A 11 -8.77 -14.52 -36.32
CA CYS A 11 -9.01 -15.94 -36.52
C CYS A 11 -9.29 -16.25 -38.00
N GLU A 12 -8.60 -17.24 -38.57
CA GLU A 12 -8.74 -17.65 -39.98
C GLU A 12 -10.00 -18.53 -40.22
N LYS A 13 -10.77 -18.83 -39.17
CA LYS A 13 -12.06 -19.52 -39.33
C LYS A 13 -13.08 -18.55 -39.94
N THR A 14 -13.75 -19.01 -40.99
CA THR A 14 -14.74 -18.25 -41.79
C THR A 14 -15.82 -17.56 -40.98
N ASP A 15 -16.20 -18.13 -39.83
CA ASP A 15 -17.35 -17.66 -39.06
C ASP A 15 -16.96 -16.82 -37.83
N CYS A 16 -15.67 -16.67 -37.53
CA CYS A 16 -15.21 -16.06 -36.28
C CYS A 16 -14.60 -14.69 -36.50
N HIS A 17 -13.54 -14.60 -37.33
CA HIS A 17 -12.76 -13.39 -37.58
C HIS A 17 -12.40 -12.55 -36.34
N GLN A 18 -12.44 -13.12 -35.13
CA GLN A 18 -12.14 -12.44 -33.88
C GLN A 18 -10.67 -12.08 -33.84
N LEU A 19 -10.35 -10.82 -33.47
CA LEU A 19 -8.98 -10.38 -33.23
C LEU A 19 -8.51 -10.96 -31.88
N ASP A 20 -7.49 -11.83 -31.93
CA ASP A 20 -6.84 -12.40 -30.76
C ASP A 20 -5.41 -11.85 -30.65
N PHE A 21 -5.02 -11.48 -29.44
CA PHE A 21 -3.69 -10.96 -29.16
C PHE A 21 -2.65 -12.09 -29.00
N LEU A 22 -3.10 -13.33 -28.82
CA LEU A 22 -2.28 -14.53 -28.67
C LEU A 22 -2.70 -15.62 -29.69
N PRO A 23 -2.55 -15.38 -31.00
CA PRO A 23 -2.98 -16.32 -32.02
C PRO A 23 -2.25 -17.66 -31.90
N VAL A 24 -3.01 -18.75 -31.88
CA VAL A 24 -2.46 -20.11 -31.85
C VAL A 24 -2.29 -20.61 -33.27
N LYS A 25 -1.08 -21.04 -33.63
CA LYS A 25 -0.81 -21.69 -34.91
C LYS A 25 -1.15 -23.17 -34.82
N CYS A 26 -2.00 -23.65 -35.72
CA CYS A 26 -2.28 -25.09 -35.83
C CYS A 26 -1.05 -25.83 -36.38
N ALA A 27 -0.67 -26.94 -35.75
CA ALA A 27 0.47 -27.76 -36.21
C ALA A 27 0.22 -28.45 -37.57
N HIS A 28 -1.04 -28.61 -37.98
CA HIS A 28 -1.41 -29.37 -39.18
C HIS A 28 -1.71 -28.48 -40.39
N CYS A 29 -2.54 -27.44 -40.24
CA CYS A 29 -2.88 -26.53 -41.34
C CYS A 29 -2.05 -25.24 -41.34
N ALA A 30 -1.21 -25.00 -40.33
CA ALA A 30 -0.37 -23.80 -40.16
C ALA A 30 -1.11 -22.45 -40.12
N LEU A 31 -2.45 -22.46 -40.12
CA LEU A 31 -3.30 -21.28 -39.98
C LEU A 31 -3.36 -20.81 -38.50
N GLN A 32 -3.74 -19.54 -38.32
CA GLN A 32 -3.82 -18.89 -37.01
C GLN A 32 -5.26 -18.78 -36.54
N PHE A 33 -5.51 -19.15 -35.28
CA PHE A 33 -6.84 -19.16 -34.69
C PHE A 33 -6.84 -18.48 -33.31
N CYS A 34 -8.00 -17.97 -32.90
CA CYS A 34 -8.22 -17.47 -31.54
C CYS A 34 -8.28 -18.61 -30.52
N ARG A 35 -8.29 -18.29 -29.22
CA ARG A 35 -8.39 -19.26 -28.11
C ARG A 35 -9.50 -20.31 -28.31
N ASP A 36 -10.68 -19.89 -28.79
CA ASP A 36 -11.84 -20.79 -28.93
C ASP A 36 -11.72 -21.73 -30.14
N HIS A 37 -10.92 -21.35 -31.14
CA HIS A 37 -10.71 -22.11 -32.37
C HIS A 37 -9.32 -22.76 -32.47
N ALA A 38 -8.55 -22.74 -31.38
CA ALA A 38 -7.21 -23.33 -31.31
C ALA A 38 -7.21 -24.86 -31.51
N PHE A 39 -8.28 -25.54 -31.10
CA PHE A 39 -8.43 -26.98 -31.24
C PHE A 39 -8.87 -27.39 -32.65
N MET A 40 -8.38 -28.54 -33.11
CA MET A 40 -8.60 -29.05 -34.48
C MET A 40 -10.08 -29.23 -34.84
N GLU A 41 -10.89 -29.64 -33.87
CA GLU A 41 -12.34 -29.82 -34.02
C GLU A 41 -13.06 -28.48 -34.18
N ALA A 42 -12.60 -27.45 -33.48
CA ALA A 42 -13.26 -26.15 -33.45
C ALA A 42 -13.11 -25.36 -34.76
N HIS A 43 -12.00 -25.57 -35.49
CA HIS A 43 -11.75 -24.94 -36.80
C HIS A 43 -11.85 -25.92 -37.98
N ALA A 44 -12.34 -27.15 -37.77
CA ALA A 44 -12.47 -28.17 -38.80
C ALA A 44 -11.18 -28.34 -39.64
N CYS A 45 -10.07 -28.69 -38.97
CA CYS A 45 -8.75 -28.77 -39.60
C CYS A 45 -8.73 -29.71 -40.81
N VAL A 46 -8.40 -29.17 -42.00
CA VAL A 46 -8.33 -29.91 -43.27
C VAL A 46 -7.27 -31.02 -43.26
N GLN A 47 -6.21 -30.86 -42.46
CA GLN A 47 -5.06 -31.77 -42.39
C GLN A 47 -5.07 -32.59 -41.08
N ALA A 48 -6.25 -32.77 -40.46
CA ALA A 48 -6.37 -33.58 -39.25
C ALA A 48 -6.02 -35.04 -39.55
N PRO A 49 -5.08 -35.68 -38.80
CA PRO A 49 -4.91 -37.11 -38.90
C PRO A 49 -6.19 -37.79 -38.42
N LEU A 50 -6.79 -38.62 -39.28
CA LEU A 50 -8.01 -39.41 -38.98
C LEU A 50 -7.81 -40.43 -37.85
N ASN A 51 -6.58 -40.60 -37.37
CA ASN A 51 -6.23 -41.59 -36.35
C ASN A 51 -5.77 -40.87 -35.09
N ARG A 52 -6.72 -40.48 -34.24
CA ARG A 52 -6.45 -39.98 -32.90
C ARG A 52 -6.48 -41.19 -31.95
N PRO A 53 -5.40 -41.51 -31.21
CA PRO A 53 -5.56 -42.33 -30.01
C PRO A 53 -6.52 -41.59 -29.08
N SER A 54 -7.53 -42.30 -28.58
CA SER A 54 -8.56 -41.70 -27.72
C SER A 54 -7.91 -41.01 -26.52
N PRO A 55 -8.43 -39.86 -26.03
CA PRO A 55 -7.98 -39.28 -24.74
C PRO A 55 -8.17 -40.23 -23.55
N TYR A 56 -8.91 -41.33 -23.74
CA TYR A 56 -9.14 -42.40 -22.77
C TYR A 56 -8.22 -43.60 -22.93
N GLU A 57 -7.37 -43.62 -23.95
CA GLU A 57 -6.24 -44.55 -24.00
C GLU A 57 -5.07 -43.86 -23.31
N ALA A 58 -5.03 -44.02 -21.98
CA ALA A 58 -3.84 -43.73 -21.20
C ALA A 58 -2.64 -44.37 -21.91
N PRO A 59 -1.53 -43.64 -22.16
CA PRO A 59 -0.37 -44.25 -22.76
C PRO A 59 0.05 -45.41 -21.87
N ALA A 60 -0.02 -46.61 -22.44
CA ALA A 60 0.49 -47.82 -21.81
C ALA A 60 1.93 -47.57 -21.38
N CYS A 61 2.18 -47.65 -20.06
CA CYS A 61 3.49 -47.79 -19.41
C CYS A 61 4.69 -47.16 -20.15
N GLY A 62 4.75 -45.83 -20.21
CA GLY A 62 6.04 -45.14 -20.20
C GLY A 62 6.58 -45.09 -18.76
N PRO A 63 7.91 -45.06 -18.52
CA PRO A 63 8.42 -44.86 -17.17
C PRO A 63 7.82 -43.54 -16.64
N SER A 64 7.01 -43.64 -15.59
CA SER A 64 6.47 -42.49 -14.89
C SER A 64 7.62 -41.52 -14.61
N ALA A 65 7.43 -40.23 -14.92
CA ALA A 65 8.44 -39.21 -14.65
C ALA A 65 9.03 -39.41 -13.23
N PRO A 66 10.35 -39.32 -13.06
CA PRO A 66 10.97 -39.60 -11.78
C PRO A 66 10.37 -38.69 -10.70
N LEU A 67 9.78 -39.31 -9.68
CA LEU A 67 9.29 -38.61 -8.50
C LEU A 67 10.43 -38.51 -7.50
N TYR A 68 10.62 -37.32 -6.94
CA TYR A 68 11.70 -37.03 -6.02
C TYR A 68 11.16 -36.87 -4.60
N PRO A 69 11.41 -37.84 -3.69
CA PRO A 69 10.92 -37.77 -2.32
C PRO A 69 11.69 -36.76 -1.47
N CYS A 70 10.98 -36.14 -0.52
CA CYS A 70 11.58 -35.30 0.50
C CYS A 70 12.43 -36.17 1.46
N SER A 71 13.66 -35.76 1.75
CA SER A 71 14.57 -36.45 2.68
C SER A 71 14.29 -36.13 4.16
N LEU A 72 13.19 -35.47 4.49
CA LEU A 72 12.84 -35.10 5.87
C LEU A 72 12.05 -36.23 6.53
N VAL A 73 12.39 -36.60 7.76
CA VAL A 73 11.84 -37.77 8.48
C VAL A 73 10.30 -37.74 8.59
N ASP A 74 9.71 -36.56 8.73
CA ASP A 74 8.26 -36.38 8.88
C ASP A 74 7.54 -35.97 7.57
N CYS A 75 8.15 -36.22 6.41
CA CYS A 75 7.60 -35.79 5.11
C CYS A 75 7.47 -36.93 4.11
N THR A 76 6.24 -37.14 3.61
CA THR A 76 5.94 -38.12 2.55
C THR A 76 5.72 -37.48 1.18
N ASN A 77 5.93 -36.16 1.04
CA ASN A 77 5.73 -35.47 -0.23
C ASN A 77 6.81 -35.83 -1.25
N GLN A 78 6.41 -35.86 -2.53
CA GLN A 78 7.27 -36.14 -3.67
C GLN A 78 7.00 -35.12 -4.77
N GLU A 79 8.06 -34.63 -5.40
CA GLU A 79 7.95 -33.62 -6.45
C GLU A 79 8.38 -34.18 -7.81
N LEU A 80 7.81 -33.64 -8.89
CA LEU A 80 8.16 -34.00 -10.27
C LEU A 80 9.51 -33.44 -10.73
N VAL A 81 10.05 -32.50 -9.96
CA VAL A 81 11.30 -31.78 -10.26
C VAL A 81 12.21 -31.90 -9.04
N PRO A 82 13.52 -32.10 -9.23
CA PRO A 82 14.42 -32.16 -8.11
C PRO A 82 14.59 -30.78 -7.46
N ILE A 83 14.38 -30.72 -6.15
CA ILE A 83 14.56 -29.50 -5.36
C ILE A 83 15.60 -29.82 -4.28
N GLN A 84 16.77 -29.20 -4.40
CA GLN A 84 17.88 -29.36 -3.47
C GLN A 84 18.08 -28.07 -2.70
N CYS A 85 18.29 -28.18 -1.39
CA CYS A 85 18.69 -27.03 -0.58
C CYS A 85 20.06 -26.50 -1.06
N PRO A 86 20.21 -25.19 -1.33
CA PRO A 86 21.51 -24.64 -1.75
C PRO A 86 22.60 -24.81 -0.69
N ASP A 87 22.23 -24.88 0.59
CA ASP A 87 23.19 -24.91 1.69
C ASP A 87 23.58 -26.35 2.09
N CYS A 88 22.59 -27.21 2.34
CA CYS A 88 22.82 -28.58 2.84
C CYS A 88 22.72 -29.66 1.75
N GLN A 89 22.33 -29.30 0.51
CA GLN A 89 22.22 -30.19 -0.64
C GLN A 89 21.26 -31.39 -0.46
N LEU A 90 20.41 -31.36 0.57
CA LEU A 90 19.36 -32.36 0.78
C LEU A 90 18.21 -32.16 -0.21
N GLN A 91 17.67 -33.29 -0.70
CA GLN A 91 16.46 -33.32 -1.52
C GLN A 91 15.24 -33.03 -0.65
N ILE A 92 14.48 -31.99 -0.98
CA ILE A 92 13.34 -31.52 -0.18
C ILE A 92 12.14 -31.22 -1.10
N CYS A 93 10.92 -31.21 -0.55
CA CYS A 93 9.72 -30.83 -1.32
C CYS A 93 9.47 -29.31 -1.31
N LEU A 94 8.51 -28.82 -2.09
CA LEU A 94 8.16 -27.39 -2.11
C LEU A 94 7.73 -26.84 -0.75
N LYS A 95 7.11 -27.67 0.10
CA LYS A 95 6.71 -27.29 1.46
C LYS A 95 7.90 -27.09 2.41
N HIS A 96 9.01 -27.77 2.14
CA HIS A 96 10.20 -27.74 3.00
C HIS A 96 11.38 -27.01 2.35
N ARG A 97 11.14 -26.27 1.27
CA ARG A 97 12.19 -25.61 0.46
C ARG A 97 13.02 -24.58 1.25
N HIS A 98 12.46 -23.96 2.28
CA HIS A 98 13.20 -22.97 3.07
C HIS A 98 14.02 -23.63 4.15
N ALA A 99 15.13 -23.00 4.50
CA ALA A 99 16.11 -23.50 5.46
C ALA A 99 15.53 -23.78 6.86
N THR A 100 14.51 -23.03 7.27
CA THR A 100 13.78 -23.22 8.54
C THR A 100 12.90 -24.46 8.55
N ASP A 101 12.32 -24.81 7.39
CA ASP A 101 11.24 -25.79 7.29
C ASP A 101 11.79 -27.23 7.31
N HIS A 102 13.04 -27.42 6.90
CA HIS A 102 13.73 -28.71 6.95
C HIS A 102 14.86 -28.76 7.98
N GLY A 103 14.97 -27.76 8.86
CA GLY A 103 16.03 -27.72 9.88
C GLY A 103 17.43 -27.77 9.28
N CYS A 104 17.71 -26.93 8.29
CA CYS A 104 18.96 -26.95 7.53
C CYS A 104 20.19 -26.83 8.46
N SER A 105 21.15 -27.75 8.30
CA SER A 105 22.38 -27.80 9.13
C SER A 105 23.26 -26.56 9.02
N LYS A 106 23.19 -25.85 7.89
CA LYS A 106 23.96 -24.62 7.63
C LYS A 106 23.14 -23.34 7.84
N TYR A 107 21.89 -23.45 8.27
CA TYR A 107 21.08 -22.28 8.55
C TYR A 107 21.52 -21.61 9.85
N GLN A 108 22.02 -20.40 9.72
CA GLN A 108 22.20 -19.51 10.85
C GLN A 108 20.99 -18.60 10.93
N ALA A 109 20.17 -18.77 11.98
CA ALA A 109 19.11 -17.83 12.26
C ALA A 109 19.72 -16.42 12.36
N PRO A 110 19.11 -15.40 11.73
CA PRO A 110 19.60 -14.04 11.89
C PRO A 110 19.65 -13.72 13.38
N GLN A 111 20.85 -13.41 13.88
CA GLN A 111 21.05 -13.08 15.28
C GLN A 111 20.11 -11.93 15.63
N ALA A 112 19.22 -12.16 16.60
CA ALA A 112 18.33 -11.13 17.09
C ALA A 112 19.20 -9.99 17.65
N THR A 113 19.30 -8.90 16.89
CA THR A 113 19.95 -7.63 17.28
C THR A 113 19.20 -6.91 18.42
N MET A 114 18.46 -7.64 19.25
CA MET A 114 17.57 -7.10 20.28
C MET A 114 18.28 -6.79 21.59
N VAL A 115 19.46 -7.35 21.87
CA VAL A 115 20.17 -7.07 23.15
C VAL A 115 20.76 -5.66 23.17
N GLN A 116 21.31 -5.17 22.05
CA GLN A 116 21.73 -3.76 21.92
C GLN A 116 20.54 -2.79 21.88
N THR A 117 19.35 -3.27 21.49
CA THR A 117 18.15 -2.44 21.41
C THR A 117 17.58 -2.14 22.80
N GLN A 118 17.68 -3.05 23.78
CA GLN A 118 17.14 -2.80 25.13
C GLN A 118 17.91 -1.71 25.88
N ALA A 119 19.25 -1.74 25.88
CA ALA A 119 20.06 -0.70 26.54
C ALA A 119 19.87 0.67 25.86
N LEU A 120 19.78 0.70 24.53
CA LEU A 120 19.48 1.92 23.77
C LEU A 120 18.06 2.44 24.09
N VAL A 121 17.07 1.55 24.16
CA VAL A 121 15.68 1.91 24.52
C VAL A 121 15.61 2.46 25.95
N GLN A 122 16.30 1.85 26.91
CA GLN A 122 16.39 2.38 28.28
C GLN A 122 17.06 3.76 28.31
N GLY A 123 18.15 3.96 27.57
CA GLY A 123 18.78 5.28 27.41
C GLY A 123 17.86 6.34 26.78
N ILE A 124 17.03 5.95 25.82
CA ILE A 124 16.04 6.84 25.17
C ILE A 124 14.88 7.17 26.14
N LEU A 125 14.42 6.22 26.94
CA LEU A 125 13.38 6.44 27.95
C LEU A 125 13.88 7.35 29.07
N GLN A 126 15.13 7.19 29.51
CA GLN A 126 15.76 8.07 30.50
C GLN A 126 15.91 9.50 29.97
N ASN A 127 16.30 9.67 28.70
CA ASN A 127 16.40 10.98 28.05
C ASN A 127 15.03 11.67 27.81
N LYS A 128 13.94 10.89 27.71
CA LYS A 128 12.58 11.46 27.65
C LYS A 128 12.14 12.08 28.97
N ALA A 129 12.58 11.55 30.11
CA ALA A 129 12.24 12.12 31.43
C ALA A 129 12.89 13.50 31.63
N SER A 130 14.07 13.74 31.05
CA SER A 130 14.76 15.02 31.10
C SER A 130 14.22 16.09 30.13
N THR A 131 13.25 15.76 29.26
CA THR A 131 12.71 16.72 28.26
C THR A 131 11.43 17.43 28.70
N LEU A 132 10.97 17.24 29.95
CA LEU A 132 9.73 17.86 30.45
C LEU A 132 9.92 19.27 31.04
N THR A 133 11.15 19.76 31.13
CA THR A 133 11.45 21.11 31.67
C THR A 133 12.60 21.76 30.89
N GLY A 134 12.31 22.34 29.72
CA GLY A 134 13.29 23.13 28.95
C GLY A 134 12.70 23.76 27.68
N PRO A 135 13.09 25.00 27.33
CA PRO A 135 12.41 25.81 26.32
C PRO A 135 12.73 25.35 24.90
N THR A 136 11.72 25.44 24.02
CA THR A 136 11.80 25.48 22.54
C THR A 136 12.69 24.42 21.89
N ARG A 137 12.08 23.33 21.40
CA ARG A 137 12.73 22.49 20.39
C ARG A 137 12.97 23.34 19.14
N SER A 138 14.25 23.52 18.80
CA SER A 138 14.71 24.04 17.51
C SER A 138 13.99 23.34 16.34
N PRO A 139 13.75 24.04 15.21
CA PRO A 139 13.10 23.44 14.04
C PRO A 139 13.83 22.14 13.69
N ARG A 140 13.09 21.02 13.74
CA ARG A 140 13.65 19.72 13.36
C ARG A 140 14.21 19.86 11.95
N ASN A 141 15.45 19.41 11.72
CA ASN A 141 15.96 19.29 10.35
C ASN A 141 14.93 18.53 9.49
N LEU A 142 14.65 18.97 8.26
CA LEU A 142 13.67 18.38 7.34
C LEU A 142 13.79 16.84 7.27
N LYS A 143 15.02 16.30 7.30
CA LYS A 143 15.27 14.85 7.31
C LYS A 143 14.69 14.15 8.55
N ALA A 144 14.83 14.79 9.72
CA ALA A 144 14.26 14.29 10.98
C ALA A 144 12.73 14.42 11.02
N GLN A 145 12.16 15.46 10.38
CA GLN A 145 10.71 15.61 10.23
C GLN A 145 10.12 14.50 9.36
N LYS A 146 10.72 14.26 8.18
CA LYS A 146 10.32 13.17 7.27
C LYS A 146 10.36 11.80 7.96
N LEU A 147 11.43 11.52 8.73
CA LEU A 147 11.54 10.27 9.49
C LEU A 147 10.44 10.17 10.56
N ALA A 148 10.21 11.25 11.32
CA ALA A 148 9.16 11.27 12.35
C ALA A 148 7.77 11.06 11.75
N ALA A 149 7.44 11.73 10.64
CA ALA A 149 6.19 11.56 9.90
C ALA A 149 6.01 10.12 9.42
N LYS A 150 7.06 9.50 8.84
CA LYS A 150 7.02 8.11 8.39
C LYS A 150 6.78 7.11 9.52
N VAL A 151 7.43 7.29 10.67
CA VAL A 151 7.18 6.46 11.86
C VAL A 151 5.74 6.63 12.36
N GLN A 152 5.21 7.86 12.31
CA GLN A 152 3.86 8.16 12.74
C GLN A 152 2.81 7.62 11.77
N LEU A 153 3.07 7.65 10.46
CA LEU A 153 2.29 7.01 9.42
C LEU A 153 2.12 5.50 9.70
N MET A 154 3.19 4.81 10.08
CA MET A 154 3.11 3.38 10.42
C MET A 154 2.14 3.12 11.59
N LYS A 155 2.03 4.03 12.56
CA LYS A 155 1.09 3.93 13.68
C LYS A 155 -0.35 4.24 13.27
N LEU A 156 -0.53 5.19 12.33
CA LEU A 156 -1.84 5.67 11.89
C LEU A 156 -2.53 4.69 10.92
N LYS A 157 -1.77 3.99 10.07
CA LYS A 157 -2.33 3.04 9.08
C LYS A 157 -3.23 1.95 9.68
N MET A 158 -3.06 1.62 10.96
CA MET A 158 -3.87 0.61 11.65
C MET A 158 -5.09 1.16 12.38
N LYS A 159 -5.10 2.45 12.73
CA LYS A 159 -6.12 3.06 13.63
C LYS A 159 -6.86 4.24 13.01
N SER A 160 -6.50 4.64 11.79
CA SER A 160 -7.06 5.82 11.15
C SER A 160 -8.48 5.59 10.67
N GLN A 161 -9.31 6.62 10.82
CA GLN A 161 -10.71 6.63 10.44
C GLN A 161 -10.91 7.62 9.29
N GLY A 162 -11.88 7.38 8.42
CA GLY A 162 -12.09 8.20 7.23
C GLY A 162 -13.06 7.56 6.26
N VAL A 163 -13.30 8.26 5.15
CA VAL A 163 -14.29 7.82 4.16
C VAL A 163 -13.77 6.60 3.40
N LYS A 164 -14.49 5.48 3.48
CA LYS A 164 -14.09 4.21 2.86
C LYS A 164 -13.96 4.26 1.33
N SER A 165 -14.52 5.28 0.68
CA SER A 165 -14.49 5.47 -0.77
C SER A 165 -13.11 5.87 -1.32
N VAL A 166 -12.15 6.24 -0.46
CA VAL A 166 -10.80 6.65 -0.91
C VAL A 166 -9.93 5.41 -1.18
N PRO A 167 -9.35 5.24 -2.38
CA PRO A 167 -8.41 4.16 -2.70
C PRO A 167 -7.17 4.18 -1.82
N VAL A 168 -6.61 3.01 -1.48
CA VAL A 168 -5.53 2.88 -0.48
C VAL A 168 -4.26 3.64 -0.89
N GLU A 169 -3.94 3.63 -2.18
CA GLU A 169 -2.83 4.33 -2.82
C GLU A 169 -2.93 5.85 -2.67
N ASP A 170 -4.15 6.38 -2.56
CA ASP A 170 -4.41 7.81 -2.51
C ASP A 170 -4.62 8.32 -1.07
N ARG A 171 -4.53 7.44 -0.05
CA ARG A 171 -4.78 7.81 1.35
C ARG A 171 -3.58 8.53 1.98
N LEU A 172 -3.80 9.79 2.31
CA LEU A 172 -2.98 10.55 3.27
C LEU A 172 -3.51 10.36 4.68
N HIS A 173 -2.61 10.17 5.63
CA HIS A 173 -2.94 9.97 7.02
C HIS A 173 -2.41 11.14 7.84
N PHE A 174 -3.28 11.73 8.66
CA PHE A 174 -2.91 12.80 9.58
C PHE A 174 -3.33 12.43 11.00
N LYS A 175 -2.54 12.85 11.98
CA LYS A 175 -2.96 12.85 13.39
C LYS A 175 -3.62 14.18 13.67
N VAL A 176 -4.93 14.18 13.90
CA VAL A 176 -5.71 15.40 14.12
C VAL A 176 -5.84 15.66 15.62
N ILE A 177 -5.52 16.89 16.02
CA ILE A 177 -5.82 17.43 17.36
C ILE A 177 -7.04 18.33 17.23
N TRP A 178 -7.98 18.16 18.13
CA TRP A 178 -9.28 18.85 18.11
C TRP A 178 -9.20 20.24 18.75
N PRO A 179 -10.19 21.12 18.47
CA PRO A 179 -10.25 22.45 19.05
C PRO A 179 -10.29 22.40 20.58
N LEU A 180 -9.74 23.43 21.26
CA LEU A 180 -9.72 23.48 22.74
C LEU A 180 -11.13 23.42 23.35
N ALA A 181 -12.14 23.91 22.63
CA ALA A 181 -13.54 23.83 23.05
C ALA A 181 -14.06 22.38 23.17
N LYS A 182 -13.38 21.41 22.54
CA LYS A 182 -13.75 20.00 22.51
C LYS A 182 -12.59 19.14 23.00
N SER A 183 -12.56 18.87 24.31
CA SER A 183 -11.53 18.04 24.94
C SER A 183 -11.71 16.55 24.57
N GLN A 184 -11.15 16.16 23.43
CA GLN A 184 -11.14 14.78 22.93
C GLN A 184 -9.71 14.32 22.63
N PRO A 185 -9.41 13.01 22.75
CA PRO A 185 -8.09 12.51 22.41
C PRO A 185 -7.81 12.68 20.91
N PRO A 186 -6.55 12.93 20.51
CA PRO A 186 -6.20 13.04 19.10
C PRO A 186 -6.47 11.74 18.35
N VAL A 187 -7.15 11.83 17.20
CA VAL A 187 -7.51 10.69 16.36
C VAL A 187 -6.71 10.71 15.06
N GLY A 188 -6.41 9.52 14.53
CA GLY A 188 -5.86 9.40 13.19
C GLY A 188 -6.97 9.50 12.15
N VAL A 189 -6.84 10.40 11.18
CA VAL A 189 -7.81 10.54 10.08
C VAL A 189 -7.11 10.31 8.76
N PHE A 190 -7.75 9.64 7.81
CA PHE A 190 -7.25 9.51 6.45
C PHE A 190 -8.13 10.24 5.42
N VAL A 191 -7.48 10.88 4.44
CA VAL A 191 -8.09 11.69 3.38
C VAL A 191 -7.40 11.41 2.04
N SER A 192 -8.00 11.82 0.92
CA SER A 192 -7.41 11.67 -0.43
C SER A 192 -6.39 12.78 -0.72
N GLN A 193 -5.34 12.48 -1.50
CA GLN A 193 -4.38 13.49 -1.98
C GLN A 193 -5.01 14.47 -2.97
N GLN A 194 -6.07 14.04 -3.67
CA GLN A 194 -6.74 14.80 -4.71
C GLN A 194 -7.81 15.76 -4.18
N TRP A 195 -8.10 15.72 -2.87
CA TRP A 195 -9.13 16.57 -2.29
C TRP A 195 -8.64 17.99 -2.06
N SER A 196 -9.52 18.97 -2.27
CA SER A 196 -9.29 20.33 -1.84
C SER A 196 -9.27 20.42 -0.31
N LEU A 197 -8.59 21.43 0.23
CA LEU A 197 -8.49 21.62 1.67
C LEU A 197 -9.87 21.75 2.35
N GLY A 198 -10.84 22.40 1.69
CA GLY A 198 -12.22 22.48 2.20
C GLY A 198 -12.85 21.11 2.41
N ARG A 199 -12.76 20.22 1.41
CA ARG A 199 -13.26 18.84 1.50
C ARG A 199 -12.51 18.02 2.57
N VAL A 200 -11.21 18.26 2.72
CA VAL A 200 -10.41 17.65 3.81
C VAL A 200 -10.93 18.11 5.17
N ILE A 201 -11.20 19.41 5.35
CA ILE A 201 -11.75 19.96 6.59
C ILE A 201 -13.13 19.33 6.87
N ASP A 202 -14.00 19.23 5.87
CA ASP A 202 -15.32 18.59 6.02
C ASP A 202 -15.20 17.15 6.51
N ALA A 203 -14.35 16.33 5.86
CA ALA A 203 -14.19 14.93 6.22
C ALA A 203 -13.56 14.76 7.62
N VAL A 204 -12.58 15.60 7.98
CA VAL A 204 -11.97 15.59 9.31
C VAL A 204 -12.96 16.05 10.38
N ALA A 205 -13.76 17.06 10.07
CA ALA A 205 -14.80 17.58 10.97
C ALA A 205 -15.90 16.55 11.20
N GLU A 206 -16.32 15.81 10.17
CA GLU A 206 -17.27 14.69 10.27
C GLU A 206 -16.75 13.59 11.20
N VAL A 207 -15.49 13.14 11.01
CA VAL A 207 -14.87 12.12 11.87
C VAL A 207 -14.73 12.60 13.32
N GLY A 208 -14.47 13.89 13.51
CA GLY A 208 -14.40 14.52 14.83
C GLY A 208 -15.74 14.90 15.45
N GLY A 209 -16.85 14.78 14.71
CA GLY A 209 -18.15 15.35 15.08
C GLY A 209 -18.09 16.85 15.40
N VAL A 210 -17.33 17.62 14.63
CA VAL A 210 -17.19 19.08 14.76
C VAL A 210 -18.03 19.73 13.67
N ASP A 211 -18.92 20.66 14.01
CA ASP A 211 -19.79 21.29 13.01
C ASP A 211 -19.02 22.27 12.11
N ASN A 212 -18.85 21.97 10.83
CA ASN A 212 -18.23 22.91 9.91
C ASN A 212 -19.28 23.95 9.43
N GLN A 213 -19.07 25.22 9.77
CA GLN A 213 -19.93 26.34 9.37
C GLN A 213 -19.19 27.33 8.46
N ASN A 214 -18.16 26.86 7.74
CA ASN A 214 -17.34 27.70 6.86
C ASN A 214 -18.10 28.39 5.72
N ASN A 215 -19.33 27.97 5.45
CA ASN A 215 -20.20 28.56 4.42
C ASN A 215 -21.14 29.67 4.95
N VAL A 216 -21.11 29.97 6.26
CA VAL A 216 -21.95 31.01 6.86
C VAL A 216 -21.14 32.29 7.08
N ASP A 217 -21.60 33.39 6.48
CA ASP A 217 -20.99 34.70 6.66
C ASP A 217 -21.04 35.10 8.16
N LYS A 218 -19.88 35.50 8.71
CA LYS A 218 -19.62 35.85 10.12
C LYS A 218 -19.49 34.69 11.12
N ALA A 219 -19.67 33.44 10.70
CA ALA A 219 -19.36 32.30 11.58
C ALA A 219 -17.83 32.13 11.74
N PRO A 220 -17.35 31.60 12.88
CA PRO A 220 -15.93 31.31 13.06
C PRO A 220 -15.48 30.21 12.10
N LYS A 221 -14.58 30.56 11.17
CA LYS A 221 -14.05 29.61 10.18
C LYS A 221 -13.18 28.56 10.87
N LEU A 222 -13.44 27.30 10.55
CA LEU A 222 -12.66 26.12 10.92
C LEU A 222 -11.48 26.00 9.96
N ARG A 223 -10.25 25.98 10.50
CA ARG A 223 -9.02 25.94 9.72
C ARG A 223 -8.07 24.87 10.24
N LEU A 224 -7.20 24.39 9.35
CA LEU A 224 -6.15 23.43 9.67
C LEU A 224 -4.80 24.13 9.85
N PHE A 225 -4.11 23.78 10.93
CA PHE A 225 -2.81 24.33 11.29
C PHE A 225 -1.79 23.23 11.44
N ARG A 226 -0.55 23.50 11.05
CA ARG A 226 0.55 22.56 11.23
C ARG A 226 1.04 22.59 12.68
N PHE A 227 1.17 21.42 13.30
CA PHE A 227 1.61 21.34 14.70
C PHE A 227 3.07 21.81 14.92
N GLN A 228 3.93 21.74 13.89
CA GLN A 228 5.35 22.08 14.05
C GLN A 228 5.57 23.58 14.26
N ASP A 229 4.99 24.38 13.36
CA ASP A 229 5.29 25.81 13.26
C ASP A 229 4.05 26.68 13.48
N GLY A 230 2.90 26.07 13.77
CA GLY A 230 1.64 26.77 13.99
C GLY A 230 1.02 27.38 12.74
N THR A 231 1.66 27.22 11.58
CA THR A 231 1.28 27.85 10.31
C THR A 231 -0.09 27.38 9.86
N ASN A 232 -0.92 28.32 9.41
CA ASN A 232 -2.21 28.05 8.78
C ASN A 232 -2.00 27.41 7.41
N LEU A 233 -2.49 26.19 7.21
CA LEU A 233 -2.39 25.50 5.91
C LEU A 233 -3.35 26.08 4.88
N SER A 234 -4.41 26.75 5.33
CA SER A 234 -5.44 27.34 4.47
C SER A 234 -4.99 28.61 3.78
N SER A 235 -3.99 29.31 4.32
CA SER A 235 -3.39 30.50 3.69
C SER A 235 -2.25 30.16 2.72
N LEU A 236 -1.76 28.91 2.73
CA LEU A 236 -0.66 28.46 1.88
C LEU A 236 -1.11 27.90 0.53
N LEU A 237 -2.39 27.54 0.40
CA LEU A 237 -2.98 27.06 -0.84
C LEU A 237 -3.88 28.13 -1.45
N GLU A 238 -3.76 28.34 -2.75
CA GLU A 238 -4.80 29.02 -3.51
C GLU A 238 -6.11 28.22 -3.44
N LEU A 239 -7.25 28.93 -3.47
CA LEU A 239 -8.58 28.31 -3.42
C LEU A 239 -8.68 27.20 -4.50
N ALA A 240 -9.05 25.99 -4.06
CA ALA A 240 -9.26 24.78 -4.88
C ALA A 240 -8.03 23.92 -5.26
N GLN A 241 -6.82 24.23 -4.78
CA GLN A 241 -5.68 23.32 -4.97
C GLN A 241 -5.83 22.01 -4.15
N PRO A 242 -5.37 20.86 -4.68
CA PRO A 242 -5.40 19.59 -3.96
C PRO A 242 -4.39 19.59 -2.81
N VAL A 243 -4.72 18.88 -1.72
CA VAL A 243 -3.84 18.75 -0.55
C VAL A 243 -2.51 18.06 -0.88
N GLY A 244 -2.45 17.28 -1.98
CA GLY A 244 -1.23 16.68 -2.50
C GLY A 244 -0.13 17.70 -2.83
N GLU A 245 -0.49 18.92 -3.21
CA GLU A 245 0.47 19.99 -3.53
C GLU A 245 1.27 20.42 -2.28
N LEU A 246 0.65 20.39 -1.10
CA LEU A 246 1.34 20.67 0.17
C LEU A 246 2.39 19.61 0.50
N LEU A 247 2.24 18.38 0.01
CA LEU A 247 3.25 17.33 0.14
C LEU A 247 4.39 17.55 -0.85
N ALA A 248 4.07 17.98 -2.08
CA ALA A 248 5.07 18.29 -3.10
C ALA A 248 5.96 19.48 -2.68
N GLN A 249 5.37 20.50 -2.06
CA GLN A 249 6.07 21.68 -1.54
C GLN A 249 6.75 21.45 -0.17
N GLU A 250 6.72 20.22 0.35
CA GLU A 250 7.27 19.83 1.66
C GLU A 250 6.74 20.65 2.85
N HIS A 251 5.55 21.24 2.72
CA HIS A 251 4.89 21.97 3.81
C HIS A 251 4.33 21.00 4.86
N VAL A 252 3.83 19.84 4.43
CA VAL A 252 3.35 18.74 5.28
C VAL A 252 3.80 17.39 4.75
N PHE A 253 3.91 16.40 5.64
CA PHE A 253 4.25 15.02 5.28
C PHE A 253 3.13 14.05 5.66
N ASN A 254 3.06 12.92 4.97
CA ASN A 254 2.13 11.84 5.31
C ASN A 254 2.50 11.26 6.69
N GLY A 255 1.56 11.33 7.64
CA GLY A 255 1.75 10.98 9.04
C GLY A 255 1.97 12.17 9.98
N ASP A 256 1.97 13.40 9.47
CA ASP A 256 2.12 14.60 10.29
C ASP A 256 0.93 14.85 11.22
N THR A 257 1.19 15.70 12.22
CA THR A 257 0.17 16.14 13.17
C THR A 257 -0.37 17.50 12.76
N VAL A 258 -1.69 17.59 12.68
CA VAL A 258 -2.42 18.82 12.33
C VAL A 258 -3.38 19.18 13.46
N ILE A 259 -3.57 20.47 13.67
CA ILE A 259 -4.52 21.02 14.64
C ILE A 259 -5.69 21.59 13.87
N LEU A 260 -6.90 21.22 14.29
CA LEU A 260 -8.14 21.79 13.81
C LEU A 260 -8.62 22.81 14.84
N GLU A 261 -8.78 24.08 14.46
CA GLU A 261 -9.22 25.13 15.39
C GLU A 261 -10.15 26.13 14.70
N ARG A 262 -11.08 26.70 15.47
CA ARG A 262 -11.97 27.78 15.03
C ARG A 262 -11.34 29.12 15.36
N LYS A 263 -11.25 30.00 14.36
CA LYS A 263 -10.73 31.35 14.57
C LYS A 263 -11.68 32.40 14.00
N THR A 264 -12.04 33.36 14.84
CA THR A 264 -12.79 34.56 14.48
C THR A 264 -11.79 35.63 14.01
N GLY A 265 -11.71 35.86 12.71
CA GLY A 265 -10.83 36.87 12.10
C GLY A 265 -10.93 36.83 10.57
N SER A 266 -10.69 37.97 9.91
CA SER A 266 -10.64 38.02 8.44
C SER A 266 -9.54 37.08 7.92
N ASP A 267 -9.57 36.70 6.64
CA ASP A 267 -8.66 35.69 6.06
C ASP A 267 -7.16 36.02 6.20
N MET A 268 -6.81 37.27 6.57
CA MET A 268 -5.43 37.73 6.70
C MET A 268 -4.90 37.79 8.15
N ASP A 269 -5.74 37.69 9.18
CA ASP A 269 -5.32 38.02 10.56
C ASP A 269 -4.85 36.82 11.41
N VAL A 270 -4.90 35.60 10.87
CA VAL A 270 -4.59 34.38 11.63
C VAL A 270 -3.62 33.50 10.86
N GLU A 271 -2.38 33.98 10.80
CA GLU A 271 -1.26 33.31 10.13
C GLU A 271 -0.71 32.12 10.95
N CYS A 272 -0.84 32.18 12.28
CA CYS A 272 -0.29 31.16 13.17
C CYS A 272 -1.07 30.96 14.48
N ILE A 273 -0.93 29.75 15.04
CA ILE A 273 -1.37 29.41 16.40
C ILE A 273 -0.19 28.88 17.21
N ASP A 274 -0.17 29.08 18.54
CA ASP A 274 0.84 28.43 19.38
C ASP A 274 0.49 26.93 19.55
N PRO A 275 1.28 26.00 18.97
CA PRO A 275 0.99 24.58 19.06
C PRO A 275 1.10 24.04 20.48
N LYS A 276 1.79 24.75 21.38
CA LYS A 276 2.00 24.30 22.77
C LYS A 276 0.71 24.30 23.60
N ALA A 277 -0.23 25.19 23.31
CA ALA A 277 -1.54 25.20 23.97
C ALA A 277 -2.30 23.88 23.79
N TYR A 278 -2.00 23.14 22.71
CA TYR A 278 -2.66 21.89 22.33
C TYR A 278 -1.89 20.64 22.78
N LEU A 279 -0.74 20.80 23.47
CA LEU A 279 0.06 19.68 23.99
C LEU A 279 -0.52 19.06 25.26
N ALA A 280 -1.37 19.79 26.00
CA ALA A 280 -1.94 19.37 27.28
C ALA A 280 -3.00 18.26 27.16
N HIS A 281 -3.55 18.03 25.96
CA HIS A 281 -4.59 17.03 25.68
C HIS A 281 -4.04 15.72 25.07
N LYS A 282 -2.79 15.36 25.40
CA LYS A 282 -2.09 14.19 24.86
C LYS A 282 -2.45 12.87 25.54
#